data_AF-A0A101VRK2-F1
#
_entry.id   AF-A0A101VRK2-F1
#
_cell.length_a   1.000
_cell.length_b   1.000
_cell.length_c   1.000
_cell.angle_alpha   90.00
_cell.angle_beta   90.00
_cell.angle_gamma   90.00
#
_symmetry.space_group_name_H-M   'P 1'
#
loop_
_entity.id
_entity.type
_entity.pdbx_description
1 polymer ?
#
loop_
_entity_poly.entity_id
_entity_poly.type
_entity_poly.pdbx_seq_one_letter_code
_entity_poly.pdbx_strand_id
1 'polypeptide(L)'
;MGVQDTGCLNWVPAGYGLVRETNGRCSFYQDTMPIAANFRMREFNPAGVRPYGVMRKLVTQLQQMRNALGVPIMITSGYRRGTGAHASGLAADIVVPRKTFIEVTQAAYNAGFRRIEVMKRSGTSYHNLMSAGGYIHVDVYDGSGNTTRGTIYDCPTCTSIPCYPWYAWGISGSWFSTSQPNTFSQLMANIRADRGNTGYMGC
;
A
#
# COMPACT_ATOMS: atom_id res chain seq x y z
N MET A 1 -13.31 7.55 13.18
CA MET A 1 -12.17 8.35 13.65
C MET A 1 -10.91 7.71 13.12
N GLY A 2 -9.95 8.52 12.66
CA GLY A 2 -8.61 8.14 12.20
C GLY A 2 -7.97 7.03 13.01
N VAL A 3 -7.09 6.20 12.43
CA VAL A 3 -5.94 5.64 13.16
C VAL A 3 -5.50 6.75 14.10
N GLN A 4 -5.62 6.55 15.40
CA GLN A 4 -5.18 7.55 16.34
C GLN A 4 -3.68 7.72 16.06
N ASP A 5 -3.36 8.82 15.39
CA ASP A 5 -2.03 9.38 15.43
C ASP A 5 -1.61 9.29 16.89
N THR A 6 -0.48 8.65 17.17
CA THR A 6 0.06 8.46 18.52
C THR A 6 0.49 9.79 19.16
N GLY A 7 -0.08 10.91 18.68
CA GLY A 7 0.33 12.28 18.88
C GLY A 7 1.55 12.68 18.05
N CYS A 8 2.20 11.74 17.35
CA CYS A 8 3.51 11.98 16.76
C CYS A 8 3.47 12.90 15.54
N LEU A 9 2.39 12.90 14.74
CA LEU A 9 2.29 13.81 13.59
C LEU A 9 2.14 15.26 14.03
N ASN A 10 1.59 15.53 15.21
CA ASN A 10 1.39 16.89 15.74
C ASN A 10 2.70 17.66 15.99
N TRP A 11 3.84 16.96 16.07
CA TRP A 11 5.13 17.54 16.46
C TRP A 11 6.22 17.41 15.40
N VAL A 12 5.87 17.10 14.15
CA VAL A 12 6.86 16.93 13.07
C VAL A 12 7.48 18.29 12.71
N PRO A 13 8.80 18.48 12.89
CA PRO A 13 9.45 19.74 12.54
C PRO A 13 9.40 20.02 11.04
N ALA A 14 9.51 21.29 10.66
CA ALA A 14 9.64 21.68 9.26
C ALA A 14 10.90 21.05 8.63
N GLY A 15 10.78 20.49 7.43
CA GLY A 15 11.87 19.78 6.74
C GLY A 15 12.05 18.31 7.16
N TYR A 16 11.22 17.82 8.08
CA TYR A 16 11.23 16.43 8.52
C TYR A 16 9.94 15.70 8.12
N GLY A 17 10.04 14.38 8.07
CA GLY A 17 8.93 13.44 8.12
C GLY A 17 9.05 12.52 9.33
N LEU A 18 7.95 11.88 9.69
CA LEU A 18 7.89 10.89 10.75
C LEU A 18 8.00 9.46 10.20
N VAL A 19 8.82 8.62 10.82
CA VAL A 19 8.71 7.16 10.70
C VAL A 19 8.14 6.58 11.99
N ARG A 20 7.08 5.78 11.87
CA ARG A 20 6.40 5.12 12.99
C ARG A 20 6.70 3.62 13.00
N GLU A 21 7.01 3.10 14.18
CA GLU A 21 7.25 1.68 14.44
C GLU A 21 5.96 0.96 14.88
N THR A 22 5.91 -0.37 14.80
CA THR A 22 4.74 -1.18 15.21
C THR A 22 4.43 -1.11 16.69
N ASN A 23 5.43 -0.79 17.52
CA ASN A 23 5.26 -0.57 18.95
C ASN A 23 4.86 0.88 19.31
N GLY A 24 4.49 1.69 18.32
CA GLY A 24 4.09 3.09 18.51
C GLY A 24 5.25 4.08 18.68
N ARG A 25 6.52 3.62 18.68
CA ARG A 25 7.67 4.54 18.70
C ARG A 25 7.74 5.36 17.41
N CYS A 26 8.23 6.58 17.55
CA CYS A 26 8.27 7.58 16.52
C CYS A 26 9.70 8.12 16.37
N SER A 27 10.15 8.30 15.14
CA SER A 27 11.47 8.87 14.84
C SER A 27 11.36 9.84 13.68
N PHE A 28 11.99 11.00 13.80
CA PHE A 28 11.97 12.03 12.77
C PHE A 28 13.18 11.88 11.86
N TYR A 29 12.95 12.03 10.56
CA TYR A 29 13.98 11.97 9.52
C TYR A 29 13.88 13.21 8.66
N GLN A 30 15.03 13.81 8.31
CA GLN A 30 15.05 14.88 7.32
C GLN A 30 14.54 14.36 5.97
N ASP A 31 13.89 15.22 5.20
CA ASP A 31 13.31 14.88 3.89
C ASP A 31 14.32 14.13 2.98
N THR A 32 15.59 14.53 3.00
CA THR A 32 16.68 13.97 2.16
C THR A 32 17.32 12.71 2.76
N MET A 33 17.06 12.40 4.02
CA MET A 33 17.70 11.31 4.73
C MET A 33 17.18 9.95 4.24
N PRO A 34 18.06 8.95 4.01
CA PRO A 34 17.64 7.59 3.74
C PRO A 34 16.94 7.00 4.97
N ILE A 35 15.77 6.40 4.76
CA ILE A 35 15.04 5.63 5.78
C ILE A 35 15.10 4.12 5.51
N ALA A 36 15.56 3.75 4.32
CA ALA A 36 16.05 2.42 3.94
C ALA A 36 17.13 2.59 2.87
N ALA A 37 17.84 1.51 2.52
CA ALA A 37 18.94 1.55 1.55
C ALA A 37 18.56 2.19 0.21
N ASN A 38 17.30 2.04 -0.20
CA ASN A 38 16.81 2.49 -1.49
C ASN A 38 15.64 3.50 -1.43
N PHE A 39 15.32 4.00 -0.23
CA PHE A 39 14.22 4.94 -0.04
C PHE A 39 14.58 6.06 0.92
N ARG A 40 14.24 7.28 0.54
CA ARG A 40 14.36 8.50 1.34
C ARG A 40 13.02 8.91 1.93
N MET A 41 13.05 9.68 3.00
CA MET A 41 11.82 10.11 3.69
C MET A 41 10.86 10.86 2.76
N ARG A 42 11.38 11.77 1.93
CA ARG A 42 10.55 12.59 1.03
C ARG A 42 9.78 11.81 -0.03
N GLU A 43 10.25 10.62 -0.42
CA GLU A 43 9.58 9.80 -1.44
C GLU A 43 8.18 9.36 -1.00
N PHE A 44 7.94 9.28 0.31
CA PHE A 44 6.64 8.97 0.89
C PHE A 44 5.72 10.19 1.00
N ASN A 45 6.12 11.35 0.49
CA ASN A 45 5.26 12.54 0.41
C ASN A 45 5.50 13.33 -0.90
N PRO A 46 5.16 12.74 -2.06
CA PRO A 46 5.32 13.42 -3.34
C PRO A 46 4.52 14.73 -3.42
N ALA A 47 3.35 14.78 -2.77
CA ALA A 47 2.46 15.94 -2.75
C ALA A 47 2.95 17.10 -1.86
N GLY A 48 4.01 16.90 -1.05
CA GLY A 48 4.56 17.96 -0.19
C GLY A 48 3.66 18.37 0.98
N VAL A 49 2.76 17.48 1.41
CA VAL A 49 1.83 17.71 2.52
C VAL A 49 2.57 17.72 3.85
N ARG A 50 2.22 18.62 4.77
CA ARG A 50 2.77 18.64 6.14
C ARG A 50 1.66 18.73 7.21
N PRO A 51 1.87 18.14 8.41
CA PRO A 51 2.90 17.13 8.72
C PRO A 51 2.66 15.83 7.91
N TYR A 52 3.66 14.96 7.83
CA TYR A 52 3.53 13.66 7.15
C TYR A 52 4.35 12.58 7.84
N GLY A 53 3.96 11.33 7.63
CA GLY A 53 4.70 10.19 8.15
C GLY A 53 4.42 8.90 7.38
N VAL A 54 5.24 7.89 7.69
CA VAL A 54 5.19 6.56 7.09
C VAL A 54 5.43 5.50 8.15
N MET A 55 4.83 4.33 7.98
CA MET A 55 5.09 3.17 8.81
C MET A 55 6.38 2.46 8.41
N ARG A 56 7.25 2.13 9.38
CA ARG A 56 8.48 1.38 9.15
C ARG A 56 8.22 0.09 8.38
N LYS A 57 7.16 -0.64 8.75
CA LYS A 57 6.76 -1.90 8.10
C LYS A 57 6.54 -1.74 6.59
N LEU A 58 5.87 -0.67 6.15
CA LEU A 58 5.68 -0.35 4.73
C LEU A 58 7.02 -0.15 4.03
N VAL A 59 7.92 0.63 4.62
CA VAL A 59 9.27 0.87 4.07
C VAL A 59 10.06 -0.44 3.94
N THR A 60 10.03 -1.28 4.98
CA THR A 60 10.72 -2.58 4.99
C THR A 60 10.20 -3.52 3.90
N GLN A 61 8.87 -3.63 3.76
CA GLN A 61 8.26 -4.50 2.74
C GLN A 61 8.52 -3.98 1.31
N LEU A 62 8.50 -2.66 1.10
CA LEU A 62 8.91 -2.07 -0.18
C LEU A 62 10.38 -2.36 -0.48
N GLN A 63 11.26 -2.34 0.53
CA GLN A 63 12.68 -2.68 0.35
C GLN A 63 12.89 -4.16 0.01
N GLN A 64 12.16 -5.07 0.66
CA GLN A 64 12.17 -6.50 0.33
C GLN A 64 11.67 -6.73 -1.10
N MET A 65 10.55 -6.11 -1.47
CA MET A 65 9.98 -6.18 -2.80
C MET A 65 10.94 -5.65 -3.87
N ARG A 66 11.61 -4.52 -3.61
CA ARG A 66 12.62 -3.96 -4.52
C ARG A 66 13.79 -4.90 -4.74
N ASN A 67 14.29 -5.52 -3.66
CA ASN A 67 15.38 -6.48 -3.74
C ASN A 67 14.97 -7.70 -4.57
N ALA A 68 13.74 -8.21 -4.40
CA ALA A 68 13.23 -9.35 -5.16
C ALA A 68 13.03 -9.03 -6.65
N LEU A 69 12.57 -7.81 -6.98
CA LEU A 69 12.36 -7.39 -8.36
C LEU A 69 13.66 -7.03 -9.11
N GLY A 70 14.72 -6.70 -8.38
CA GLY A 70 16.02 -6.32 -8.96
C GLY A 70 16.02 -4.99 -9.72
N VAL A 71 14.95 -4.18 -9.59
CA VAL A 71 14.77 -2.90 -10.29
C VAL A 71 14.19 -1.84 -9.36
N PRO A 72 14.40 -0.54 -9.64
CA PRO A 72 13.84 0.54 -8.80
C PRO A 72 12.31 0.51 -8.73
N ILE A 73 11.79 0.80 -7.53
CA ILE A 73 10.36 1.06 -7.27
C ILE A 73 10.20 2.57 -7.07
N MET A 74 9.25 3.18 -7.79
CA MET A 74 8.91 4.60 -7.64
C MET A 74 7.62 4.72 -6.84
N ILE A 75 7.63 5.57 -5.80
CA ILE A 75 6.43 5.91 -5.04
C ILE A 75 5.76 7.10 -5.71
N THR A 76 4.63 6.87 -6.37
CA THR A 76 3.85 7.93 -7.04
C THR A 76 2.92 8.63 -6.06
N SER A 77 2.54 7.94 -4.97
CA SER A 77 1.85 8.56 -3.86
C SER A 77 2.16 7.84 -2.54
N GLY A 78 2.42 8.61 -1.49
CA GLY A 78 2.54 8.10 -0.12
C GLY A 78 1.49 8.75 0.78
N TYR A 79 1.94 9.50 1.78
CA TYR A 79 1.08 10.24 2.69
C TYR A 79 0.16 11.24 1.98
N ARG A 80 -1.10 11.34 2.44
CA ARG A 80 -2.11 12.29 1.95
C ARG A 80 -2.89 12.88 3.13
N ARG A 81 -3.35 14.13 3.03
CA ARG A 81 -4.36 14.66 3.98
C ARG A 81 -5.68 13.92 3.81
N GLY A 82 -6.40 13.71 4.90
CA GLY A 82 -7.74 13.12 4.90
C GLY A 82 -7.85 11.88 5.77
N THR A 83 -8.58 10.87 5.30
CA THR A 83 -8.84 9.63 6.01
C THR A 83 -8.32 8.41 5.24
N GLY A 84 -8.11 7.30 5.93
CA GLY A 84 -7.67 6.03 5.34
C GLY A 84 -6.17 5.75 5.46
N ALA A 85 -5.71 4.71 4.76
CA ALA A 85 -4.36 4.16 4.92
C ALA A 85 -3.25 5.16 4.51
N HIS A 86 -3.43 5.91 3.42
CA HIS A 86 -2.48 6.97 3.03
C HIS A 86 -2.34 8.05 4.10
N ALA A 87 -3.46 8.53 4.67
CA ALA A 87 -3.44 9.54 5.73
C ALA A 87 -2.83 9.06 7.05
N SER A 88 -2.69 7.74 7.18
CA SER A 88 -2.07 7.09 8.34
C SER A 88 -0.62 6.67 8.07
N GLY A 89 -0.08 6.96 6.88
CA GLY A 89 1.27 6.52 6.48
C GLY A 89 1.41 5.01 6.26
N LEU A 90 0.30 4.30 6.06
CA LEU A 90 0.25 2.84 5.92
C LEU A 90 0.21 2.34 4.49
N ALA A 91 -0.01 3.23 3.53
CA ALA A 91 -0.14 2.86 2.13
C ALA A 91 0.75 3.69 1.20
N ALA A 92 1.08 3.09 0.06
CA ALA A 92 1.77 3.73 -1.04
C ALA A 92 1.17 3.25 -2.37
N ASP A 93 1.08 4.17 -3.33
CA ASP A 93 0.87 3.84 -4.73
C ASP A 93 2.25 3.81 -5.40
N ILE A 94 2.54 2.71 -6.10
CA ILE A 94 3.86 2.44 -6.66
C ILE A 94 3.82 2.14 -8.15
N VAL A 95 4.92 2.45 -8.83
CA VAL A 95 5.19 2.09 -10.22
C VAL A 95 6.58 1.46 -10.33
N VAL A 96 6.68 0.37 -11.09
CA VAL A 96 7.94 -0.32 -11.38
C VAL A 96 8.12 -0.37 -12.91
N PRO A 97 8.78 0.62 -13.53
CA PRO A 97 8.71 0.85 -14.98
C PRO A 97 9.15 -0.33 -15.86
N ARG A 98 10.03 -1.19 -15.35
CA ARG A 98 10.62 -2.32 -16.10
C ARG A 98 9.93 -3.65 -15.81
N LYS A 99 8.76 -3.62 -15.18
CA LYS A 99 8.01 -4.80 -14.79
C LYS A 99 6.55 -4.68 -15.19
N THR A 100 5.93 -5.82 -15.44
CA THR A 100 4.48 -5.92 -15.68
C THR A 100 3.71 -5.82 -14.38
N PHE A 101 2.41 -5.52 -14.46
CA PHE A 101 1.55 -5.51 -13.28
C PHE A 101 1.52 -6.88 -12.59
N ILE A 102 1.56 -7.97 -13.37
CA ILE A 102 1.59 -9.36 -12.88
C ILE A 102 2.82 -9.61 -11.99
N GLU A 103 4.02 -9.30 -12.48
CA GLU A 103 5.26 -9.50 -11.73
C GLU A 103 5.29 -8.68 -10.43
N VAL A 104 4.85 -7.42 -10.51
CA VAL A 104 4.86 -6.51 -9.36
C VAL A 104 3.83 -6.92 -8.33
N THR A 105 2.64 -7.38 -8.75
CA THR A 105 1.61 -7.90 -7.85
C THR A 105 2.10 -9.15 -7.11
N GLN A 106 2.76 -10.07 -7.82
CA GLN A 106 3.34 -11.26 -7.20
C GLN A 106 4.44 -10.91 -6.20
N ALA A 107 5.32 -9.98 -6.55
CA ALA A 107 6.37 -9.53 -5.65
C ALA A 107 5.81 -8.82 -4.41
N ALA A 108 4.74 -8.04 -4.56
CA ALA A 108 4.07 -7.40 -3.44
C ALA A 108 3.46 -8.44 -2.47
N TYR A 109 2.80 -9.47 -3.01
CA TYR A 109 2.28 -10.56 -2.19
C TYR A 109 3.38 -11.31 -1.44
N ASN A 110 4.47 -11.65 -2.13
CA ASN A 110 5.62 -12.32 -1.52
C ASN A 110 6.33 -11.46 -0.46
N ALA A 111 6.26 -10.13 -0.58
CA ALA A 111 6.76 -9.19 0.44
C ALA A 111 5.82 -9.09 1.66
N GLY A 112 4.65 -9.73 1.62
CA GLY A 112 3.69 -9.79 2.71
C GLY A 112 2.82 -8.53 2.85
N PHE A 113 2.62 -7.78 1.76
CA PHE A 113 1.66 -6.68 1.78
C PHE A 113 0.27 -7.20 2.10
N ARG A 114 -0.43 -6.52 3.01
CA ARG A 114 -1.76 -6.92 3.42
C ARG A 114 -2.74 -6.66 2.28
N ARG A 115 -2.76 -5.44 1.73
CA ARG A 115 -3.60 -5.09 0.59
C ARG A 115 -2.75 -4.81 -0.63
N ILE A 116 -3.22 -5.27 -1.78
CA ILE A 116 -2.63 -5.02 -3.09
C ILE A 116 -3.76 -4.68 -4.06
N GLU A 117 -3.77 -3.49 -4.64
CA GLU A 117 -4.75 -3.11 -5.67
C GLU A 117 -4.04 -2.69 -6.94
N VAL A 118 -4.53 -3.18 -8.06
CA VAL A 118 -3.93 -2.96 -9.36
C VAL A 118 -4.83 -2.02 -10.15
N MET A 119 -4.30 -0.84 -10.45
CA MET A 119 -4.99 0.24 -11.14
C MET A 119 -4.30 0.46 -12.48
N LYS A 120 -4.86 -0.06 -13.58
CA LYS A 120 -4.33 0.20 -14.92
C LYS A 120 -4.96 1.44 -15.53
N ARG A 121 -4.23 2.12 -16.43
CA ARG A 121 -4.79 3.20 -17.24
C ARG A 121 -5.77 2.62 -18.26
N SER A 122 -6.86 3.35 -18.55
CA SER A 122 -7.79 2.95 -19.63
C SER A 122 -7.04 2.77 -20.96
N GLY A 123 -7.38 1.71 -21.70
CA GLY A 123 -6.71 1.34 -22.96
C GLY A 123 -5.36 0.63 -22.81
N THR A 124 -4.94 0.27 -21.59
CA THR A 124 -3.74 -0.55 -21.35
C THR A 124 -4.10 -1.98 -20.91
N SER A 125 -3.11 -2.88 -20.95
CA SER A 125 -3.21 -4.27 -20.48
C SER A 125 -2.30 -4.51 -19.28
N TYR A 126 -2.67 -5.44 -18.39
CA TYR A 126 -1.79 -5.85 -17.29
C TYR A 126 -0.53 -6.60 -17.73
N HIS A 127 -0.48 -7.04 -19.00
CA HIS A 127 0.70 -7.60 -19.64
C HIS A 127 1.70 -6.53 -20.09
N ASN A 128 1.27 -5.26 -20.21
CA ASN A 128 2.20 -4.17 -20.47
C ASN A 128 3.12 -3.94 -19.28
N LEU A 129 4.29 -3.35 -19.56
CA LEU A 129 5.09 -2.72 -18.53
C LEU A 129 4.30 -1.60 -17.85
N MET A 130 4.49 -1.42 -16.54
CA MET A 130 3.82 -0.35 -15.80
C MET A 130 4.16 1.06 -16.32
N SER A 131 5.23 1.21 -17.11
CA SER A 131 5.55 2.45 -17.82
C SER A 131 4.45 2.89 -18.80
N ALA A 132 3.56 1.98 -19.24
CA ALA A 132 2.41 2.31 -20.08
C ALA A 132 1.31 3.09 -19.32
N GLY A 133 1.38 3.14 -17.99
CA GLY A 133 0.50 3.92 -17.13
C GLY A 133 -0.34 3.06 -16.20
N GLY A 134 -0.63 3.60 -15.01
CA GLY A 134 -1.27 2.89 -13.90
C GLY A 134 -0.35 2.83 -12.69
N TYR A 135 -0.79 2.16 -11.64
CA TYR A 135 -0.02 1.96 -10.41
C TYR A 135 -0.54 0.73 -9.65
N ILE A 136 0.23 0.29 -8.66
CA ILE A 136 -0.23 -0.67 -7.67
C ILE A 136 -0.31 0.03 -6.32
N HIS A 137 -1.47 -0.02 -5.70
CA HIS A 137 -1.67 0.38 -4.31
C HIS A 137 -1.23 -0.76 -3.41
N VAL A 138 -0.39 -0.47 -2.41
CA VAL A 138 -0.03 -1.43 -1.36
C VAL A 138 -0.28 -0.83 0.01
N ASP A 139 -0.79 -1.63 0.95
CA ASP A 139 -0.92 -1.24 2.35
C ASP A 139 -0.38 -2.30 3.32
N VAL A 140 -0.05 -1.84 4.53
CA VAL A 140 0.40 -2.69 5.64
C VAL A 140 -0.53 -2.62 6.82
N TYR A 141 -0.59 -3.71 7.58
CA TYR A 141 -1.20 -3.73 8.90
C TYR A 141 -0.25 -3.14 9.95
N ASP A 142 -0.72 -2.18 10.74
CA ASP A 142 0.07 -1.56 11.81
C ASP A 142 0.03 -2.28 13.15
N GLY A 143 -0.74 -3.37 13.26
CA GLY A 143 -0.85 -4.15 14.50
C GLY A 143 -1.84 -3.57 15.51
N SER A 144 -2.42 -2.39 15.25
CA SER A 144 -3.21 -1.65 16.24
C SER A 144 -4.68 -2.07 16.32
N GLY A 145 -5.18 -2.85 15.36
CA GLY A 145 -6.61 -3.14 15.25
C GLY A 145 -7.47 -1.89 15.05
N ASN A 146 -6.87 -0.77 14.62
CA ASN A 146 -7.54 0.53 14.58
C ASN A 146 -7.16 1.29 13.30
N THR A 147 -7.51 0.75 12.13
CA THR A 147 -7.49 1.56 10.91
C THR A 147 -8.65 2.59 10.95
N THR A 148 -8.49 3.77 10.34
CA THR A 148 -9.42 4.95 10.38
C THR A 148 -10.90 4.65 10.08
N ARG A 149 -11.16 3.49 9.49
CA ARG A 149 -12.47 2.85 9.52
C ARG A 149 -12.37 1.85 10.66
N GLY A 150 -12.85 2.20 11.86
CA GLY A 150 -13.01 1.27 12.97
C GLY A 150 -13.98 0.19 12.52
N THR A 151 -13.42 -0.83 11.93
CA THR A 151 -14.16 -1.71 11.05
C THR A 151 -13.69 -3.08 11.55
N ILE A 152 -14.65 -3.97 11.70
CA ILE A 152 -14.61 -5.43 11.95
C ILE A 152 -13.59 -6.27 11.11
N TYR A 153 -12.60 -5.62 10.48
CA TYR A 153 -11.76 -6.03 9.35
C TYR A 153 -10.27 -6.12 9.76
N ASP A 154 -9.98 -6.03 11.07
CA ASP A 154 -8.70 -6.40 11.63
C ASP A 154 -8.80 -7.85 12.07
N CYS A 155 -8.32 -8.74 11.22
CA CYS A 155 -8.12 -10.13 11.58
C CYS A 155 -6.74 -10.29 12.17
N PRO A 156 -6.60 -10.37 13.51
CA PRO A 156 -5.29 -10.59 14.12
C PRO A 156 -4.68 -11.94 13.73
N THR A 157 -5.49 -12.90 13.25
CA THR A 157 -5.03 -14.23 12.82
C THR A 157 -5.89 -14.79 11.67
N CYS A 158 -5.30 -15.61 10.81
CA CYS A 158 -6.00 -16.39 9.77
C CYS A 158 -6.83 -17.56 10.34
N THR A 159 -6.81 -17.77 11.67
CA THR A 159 -7.31 -18.98 12.33
C THR A 159 -8.72 -18.86 12.92
N SER A 160 -9.33 -17.66 12.93
CA SER A 160 -10.71 -17.45 13.35
C SER A 160 -11.59 -16.95 12.18
N ILE A 161 -12.56 -17.79 11.81
CA ILE A 161 -13.64 -17.72 10.79
C ILE A 161 -14.15 -16.30 10.39
N PRO A 162 -14.68 -16.15 9.16
CA PRO A 162 -13.95 -15.64 8.01
C PRO A 162 -13.75 -14.12 8.12
N CYS A 163 -12.50 -13.68 8.07
CA CYS A 163 -12.18 -12.31 7.68
C CYS A 163 -12.89 -12.05 6.37
N TYR A 164 -13.95 -11.22 6.38
CA TYR A 164 -14.82 -11.05 5.23
C TYR A 164 -13.96 -10.83 3.99
N PRO A 165 -14.04 -11.71 2.98
CA PRO A 165 -13.21 -11.56 1.81
C PRO A 165 -13.63 -10.28 1.09
N TRP A 166 -12.74 -9.28 1.06
CA TRP A 166 -12.97 -8.11 0.22
C TRP A 166 -12.93 -8.54 -1.23
N TYR A 167 -14.05 -8.46 -1.92
CA TYR A 167 -14.23 -8.92 -3.29
C TYR A 167 -13.15 -8.49 -4.28
N ALA A 168 -12.72 -9.41 -5.15
CA ALA A 168 -11.80 -9.10 -6.24
C ALA A 168 -12.55 -8.24 -7.27
N TRP A 169 -12.26 -6.94 -7.27
CA TRP A 169 -12.93 -5.94 -8.08
C TRP A 169 -12.73 -6.30 -9.56
N GLY A 170 -13.80 -6.18 -10.32
CA GLY A 170 -13.80 -6.34 -11.76
C GLY A 170 -14.95 -5.51 -12.26
N ILE A 171 -14.63 -4.47 -13.03
CA ILE A 171 -15.54 -3.51 -13.69
C ILE A 171 -15.83 -2.27 -12.84
N SER A 172 -15.67 -1.12 -13.52
CA SER A 172 -15.91 0.24 -13.07
C SER A 172 -17.22 0.44 -12.30
N GLY A 173 -17.15 1.12 -11.16
CA GLY A 173 -18.27 1.94 -10.67
C GLY A 173 -19.07 1.44 -9.46
N SER A 174 -18.69 0.34 -8.81
CA SER A 174 -19.42 -0.12 -7.62
C SER A 174 -18.48 -0.61 -6.53
N TRP A 175 -18.48 0.08 -5.38
CA TRP A 175 -17.87 -0.38 -4.12
C TRP A 175 -18.54 -1.65 -3.56
N PHE A 176 -19.61 -2.13 -4.21
CA PHE A 176 -20.54 -3.14 -3.69
C PHE A 176 -20.70 -4.37 -4.61
N SER A 177 -19.98 -4.49 -5.73
CA SER A 177 -20.19 -5.59 -6.69
C SER A 177 -19.05 -6.60 -6.69
N THR A 178 -19.19 -7.65 -5.89
CA THR A 178 -19.19 -9.07 -6.29
C THR A 178 -19.37 -9.91 -5.02
N SER A 179 -19.65 -11.21 -5.13
CA SER A 179 -20.10 -12.08 -4.02
C SER A 179 -19.10 -13.22 -3.71
N GLN A 180 -17.83 -13.11 -4.16
CA GLN A 180 -16.86 -14.21 -4.07
C GLN A 180 -15.65 -13.91 -3.18
N PRO A 181 -15.11 -14.95 -2.51
CA PRO A 181 -13.93 -14.82 -1.69
C PRO A 181 -12.70 -14.34 -2.49
N ASN A 182 -11.99 -13.35 -1.98
CA ASN A 182 -10.81 -12.78 -2.62
C ASN A 182 -9.55 -13.41 -2.05
N THR A 183 -9.05 -14.39 -2.78
CA THR A 183 -7.73 -14.95 -2.55
C THR A 183 -6.73 -14.25 -3.45
N PHE A 184 -5.45 -14.31 -3.09
CA PHE A 184 -4.39 -13.85 -3.98
C PHE A 184 -4.45 -14.57 -5.34
N SER A 185 -4.82 -15.86 -5.35
CA SER A 185 -5.07 -16.61 -6.58
C SER A 185 -6.17 -16.01 -7.46
N GLN A 186 -7.26 -15.51 -6.86
CA GLN A 186 -8.33 -14.83 -7.57
C GLN A 186 -7.88 -13.49 -8.16
N LEU A 187 -7.09 -12.72 -7.40
CA LEU A 187 -6.46 -11.51 -7.92
C LEU A 187 -5.62 -11.83 -9.16
N MET A 188 -4.71 -12.80 -9.05
CA MET A 188 -3.85 -13.18 -10.18
C MET A 188 -4.64 -13.70 -11.37
N ALA A 189 -5.73 -14.42 -11.15
CA ALA A 189 -6.63 -14.86 -12.22
C ALA A 189 -7.29 -13.66 -12.93
N ASN A 190 -7.75 -12.66 -12.18
CA ASN A 190 -8.34 -11.44 -12.76
C ASN A 190 -7.33 -10.62 -13.57
N ILE A 191 -6.10 -10.47 -13.06
CA ILE A 191 -5.03 -9.74 -13.75
C ILE A 191 -4.65 -10.47 -15.04
N ARG A 192 -4.49 -11.81 -15.01
CA ARG A 192 -4.16 -12.61 -16.20
C ARG A 192 -5.27 -12.62 -17.25
N ALA A 193 -6.52 -12.48 -16.82
CA ALA A 193 -7.67 -12.32 -17.70
C ALA A 193 -7.87 -10.87 -18.17
N ASP A 194 -6.91 -9.97 -17.88
CA ASP A 194 -6.90 -8.55 -18.22
C ASP A 194 -8.20 -7.79 -17.88
N ARG A 195 -8.82 -8.18 -16.76
CA ARG A 195 -10.05 -7.56 -16.28
C ARG A 195 -9.81 -6.09 -15.89
N GLY A 196 -10.87 -5.36 -15.55
CA GLY A 196 -10.75 -3.99 -15.03
C GLY A 196 -9.94 -3.92 -13.72
N ASN A 197 -9.95 -2.76 -13.06
CA ASN A 197 -9.30 -2.58 -11.76
C ASN A 197 -9.67 -3.71 -10.79
N THR A 198 -8.66 -4.29 -10.15
CA THR A 198 -8.80 -5.48 -9.30
C THR A 198 -7.88 -5.40 -8.10
N GLY A 199 -8.13 -6.15 -7.04
CA GLY A 199 -7.33 -6.09 -5.82
C GLY A 199 -7.44 -7.34 -4.96
N TYR A 200 -6.56 -7.43 -3.96
CA TYR A 200 -6.39 -8.44 -2.94
C TYR A 200 -6.30 -7.76 -1.58
N MET A 201 -6.89 -8.38 -0.55
CA MET A 201 -6.65 -8.03 0.84
C MET A 201 -6.49 -9.33 1.63
N GLY A 202 -5.30 -9.56 2.15
CA GLY A 202 -4.97 -10.62 3.09
C GLY A 202 -5.26 -10.22 4.54
N CYS A 203 -5.16 -11.20 5.43
CA CYS A 203 -5.17 -11.00 6.88
C CYS A 203 -3.83 -10.42 7.34
#